data_AF-I4AGM7-F1
#
_entry.id   AF-I4AGM7-F1
#
_cell.length_a   1.000
_cell.length_b   1.000
_cell.length_c   1.000
_cell.angle_alpha   90.00
_cell.angle_beta   90.00
_cell.angle_gamma   90.00
#
_symmetry.space_group_name_H-M   'P 1'
#
loop_
_entity.id
_entity.type
_entity.pdbx_description
1 polymer ?
#
loop_
_entity_poly.entity_id
_entity_poly.type
_entity_poly.pdbx_seq_one_letter_code
_entity_poly.pdbx_strand_id
1 'polypeptide(L)'
;MTIEEKLICDYFYFENFTKHIKTQRFKEEHGLTPKIEEAIEAILETKTKEQFYEELVKRIIKDHRSELNCCPKCNEIARTDKTKQCIFCSHNWQ
;
A
#
# COMPACT_ATOMS: atom_id res chain seq x y z
N MET A 1 4.58 -14.70 -3.47
CA MET A 1 4.15 -13.75 -2.44
C MET A 1 2.75 -13.32 -2.78
N THR A 2 1.77 -13.57 -1.91
CA THR A 2 0.35 -13.22 -2.12
C THR A 2 0.13 -11.72 -1.92
N ILE A 3 -0.99 -11.17 -2.41
CA ILE A 3 -1.37 -9.77 -2.15
C ILE A 3 -1.44 -9.49 -0.64
N GLU A 4 -1.95 -10.43 0.15
CA GLU A 4 -2.02 -10.31 1.61
C GLU A 4 -0.62 -10.20 2.23
N GLU A 5 0.33 -11.01 1.78
CA GLU A 5 1.73 -10.92 2.21
C GLU A 5 2.36 -9.58 1.82
N LYS A 6 2.06 -9.05 0.62
CA LYS A 6 2.56 -7.75 0.16
C LYS A 6 1.94 -6.58 0.94
N LEU A 7 0.65 -6.64 1.27
CA LEU A 7 -0.07 -5.65 2.08
C LEU A 7 0.46 -5.62 3.52
N ILE A 8 0.66 -6.80 4.11
CA ILE A 8 1.24 -6.95 5.45
C ILE A 8 2.67 -6.40 5.45
N CYS A 9 3.49 -6.75 4.46
CA CYS A 9 4.83 -6.20 4.30
C CYS A 9 4.83 -4.68 4.10
N ASP A 10 3.96 -4.11 3.25
CA ASP A 10 3.91 -2.66 3.00
C ASP A 10 3.36 -1.89 4.22
N TYR A 11 2.39 -2.44 4.96
CA TYR A 11 1.87 -1.87 6.23
C TYR A 11 2.92 -1.93 7.35
N PHE A 12 3.52 -3.10 7.56
CA PHE A 12 4.63 -3.24 8.51
C PHE A 12 5.83 -2.43 8.08
N TYR A 13 6.07 -2.27 6.77
CA TYR A 13 7.09 -1.37 6.26
C TYR A 13 6.71 0.05 6.65
N PHE A 14 5.53 0.60 6.40
CA PHE A 14 5.25 1.99 6.82
C PHE A 14 5.44 2.23 8.34
N GLU A 15 4.90 1.35 9.18
CA GLU A 15 4.97 1.47 10.65
C GLU A 15 6.37 1.17 11.22
N ASN A 16 7.12 0.23 10.63
CA ASN A 16 8.47 -0.12 11.08
C ASN A 16 9.56 0.63 10.34
N PHE A 17 9.39 1.02 9.08
CA PHE A 17 10.33 1.80 8.27
C PHE A 17 10.55 3.15 8.93
N THR A 18 9.50 3.85 9.34
CA THR A 18 9.64 5.11 10.08
C THR A 18 10.47 4.95 11.37
N LYS A 19 10.44 3.78 12.01
CA LYS A 19 11.30 3.44 13.16
C LYS A 19 12.69 2.92 12.74
N HIS A 20 12.77 2.18 11.65
CA HIS A 20 13.94 1.46 11.15
C HIS A 20 14.91 2.41 10.46
N ILE A 21 14.43 3.39 9.69
CA ILE A 21 15.25 4.47 9.12
C ILE A 21 15.97 5.27 10.20
N LYS A 22 15.39 5.33 11.41
CA LYS A 22 15.96 6.04 12.55
C LYS A 22 17.00 5.21 13.31
N THR A 23 17.15 3.92 13.00
CA THR A 23 18.16 3.07 13.66
C THR A 23 19.57 3.37 13.13
N GLN A 24 20.57 3.33 14.03
CA GLN A 24 21.98 3.53 13.64
C GLN A 24 22.44 2.54 12.57
N ARG A 25 21.95 1.30 12.64
CA ARG A 25 22.27 0.26 11.67
C ARG A 25 21.85 0.61 10.24
N PHE A 26 20.62 1.09 10.04
CA PHE A 26 20.13 1.47 8.71
C PHE A 26 20.90 2.68 8.15
N LYS A 27 21.28 3.62 9.03
CA LYS A 27 22.07 4.80 8.67
C LYS A 27 23.45 4.41 8.13
N GLU A 28 24.10 3.46 8.78
CA GLU A 28 25.40 2.94 8.37
C GLU A 28 25.31 2.09 7.09
N GLU A 29 24.33 1.19 7.00
CA GLU A 29 24.12 0.30 5.84
C GLU A 29 23.87 1.05 4.53
N HIS A 30 23.16 2.19 4.59
CA HIS A 30 22.77 2.97 3.42
C HIS A 30 23.47 4.33 3.31
N GLY A 31 24.44 4.62 4.19
CA GLY A 31 25.17 5.88 4.17
C GLY A 31 24.27 7.11 4.31
N LEU A 32 23.25 7.05 5.18
CA LEU A 32 22.38 8.20 5.41
C LEU A 32 23.19 9.31 6.07
N THR A 33 23.39 10.38 5.31
CA THR A 33 23.91 11.62 5.86
C THR A 33 22.79 12.38 6.59
N PRO A 34 23.11 13.26 7.55
CA PRO A 34 22.11 14.09 8.22
C PRO A 34 21.19 14.86 7.27
N LYS A 35 21.71 15.28 6.11
CA LYS A 35 20.96 15.96 5.05
C LYS A 35 19.92 15.05 4.38
N ILE A 36 20.21 13.75 4.25
CA ILE A 36 19.28 12.76 3.70
C ILE A 36 18.20 12.44 4.75
N GLU A 37 18.57 12.38 6.03
CA GLU A 37 17.60 12.19 7.12
C GLU A 37 16.58 13.33 7.18
N GLU A 38 17.04 14.59 7.15
CA GLU A 38 16.16 15.77 7.08
C GLU A 38 15.23 15.73 5.87
N ALA A 39 15.73 15.33 4.70
CA ALA A 39 14.92 15.20 3.50
C ALA A 39 13.85 14.11 3.63
N ILE A 40 14.18 12.98 4.26
CA ILE A 40 13.21 11.90 4.52
C ILE A 40 12.17 12.34 5.53
N GLU A 41 12.57 13.00 6.62
CA GLU A 41 11.63 13.53 7.61
C GLU A 41 10.70 14.58 7.00
N ALA A 42 11.21 15.50 6.19
CA ALA A 42 10.40 16.45 5.45
C ALA A 42 9.40 15.76 4.50
N ILE A 43 9.81 14.69 3.80
CA ILE A 43 8.89 13.91 2.95
C ILE A 43 7.81 13.22 3.79
N LEU A 44 8.18 12.64 4.94
CA LEU A 44 7.23 11.98 5.84
C LEU A 44 6.27 12.99 6.50
N GLU A 45 6.70 14.22 6.77
CA GLU A 45 5.85 15.29 7.28
C GLU A 45 4.87 15.82 6.23
N THR A 46 5.25 15.80 4.94
CA THR A 46 4.36 16.25 3.85
C THR A 46 3.21 15.29 3.55
N LYS A 47 3.26 14.04 4.03
CA LYS A 47 2.25 13.02 3.76
C LYS A 47 1.61 12.49 5.02
N THR A 48 0.30 12.62 5.13
CA THR A 48 -0.44 11.96 6.21
C THR A 48 -0.49 10.45 5.97
N LYS A 49 -0.74 9.70 7.04
CA LYS A 49 -0.90 8.24 7.00
C LYS A 49 -1.99 7.83 5.99
N GLU A 50 -3.06 8.61 5.90
CA GLU A 50 -4.17 8.41 4.96
C GLU A 50 -3.71 8.56 3.50
N GLN A 51 -2.92 9.59 3.20
CA GLN A 51 -2.38 9.82 1.85
C GLN A 51 -1.44 8.69 1.43
N PHE A 52 -0.65 8.16 2.36
CA PHE A 52 0.18 6.99 2.11
C PHE A 52 -0.67 5.75 1.78
N TYR A 53 -1.73 5.48 2.56
CA TYR A 53 -2.62 4.35 2.26
C TYR A 53 -3.32 4.51 0.92
N GLU A 54 -3.74 5.72 0.57
CA GLU A 54 -4.38 5.97 -0.72
C GLU A 54 -3.43 5.66 -1.89
N GLU A 55 -2.18 6.11 -1.81
CA GLU A 55 -1.16 5.81 -2.82
C GLU A 55 -0.82 4.32 -2.88
N LEU A 56 -0.71 3.67 -1.72
CA LEU A 56 -0.45 2.24 -1.62
C LEU A 56 -1.58 1.43 -2.29
N VAL A 57 -2.83 1.75 -1.97
CA VAL A 57 -4.01 1.10 -2.57
C VAL A 57 -4.02 1.32 -4.08
N LYS A 58 -3.78 2.54 -4.56
CA LYS A 58 -3.68 2.84 -6.01
C LYS A 58 -2.61 1.99 -6.70
N ARG A 59 -1.43 1.85 -6.09
CA ARG A 59 -0.34 1.03 -6.61
C ARG A 59 -0.72 -0.44 -6.70
N ILE A 60 -1.31 -0.99 -5.65
CA ILE A 60 -1.72 -2.40 -5.61
C ILE A 60 -2.79 -2.68 -6.67
N ILE A 61 -3.79 -1.81 -6.77
CA ILE A 61 -4.84 -1.95 -7.79
C ILE A 61 -4.25 -1.91 -9.19
N LYS A 62 -3.26 -1.03 -9.44
CA LYS A 62 -2.60 -0.94 -10.74
C LYS A 62 -1.80 -2.20 -11.08
N ASP A 63 -1.01 -2.69 -10.14
CA ASP A 63 -0.03 -3.75 -10.41
C ASP A 63 -0.65 -5.15 -10.35
N HIS A 64 -1.68 -5.34 -9.52
CA HIS A 64 -2.21 -6.67 -9.15
C HIS A 64 -3.71 -6.82 -9.44
N ARG A 65 -4.24 -6.03 -10.38
CA ARG A 65 -5.68 -5.99 -10.65
C ARG A 65 -6.30 -7.34 -10.98
N SER A 66 -5.57 -8.17 -11.72
CA SER A 66 -6.02 -9.50 -12.16
C SER A 66 -6.22 -10.49 -11.03
N GLU A 67 -5.60 -10.24 -9.87
CA GLU A 67 -5.71 -11.08 -8.69
C GLU A 67 -6.82 -10.59 -7.73
N LEU A 68 -7.38 -9.40 -7.99
CA LEU A 68 -8.48 -8.84 -7.21
C LEU A 68 -9.82 -9.34 -7.74
N ASN A 69 -10.74 -9.64 -6.83
CA ASN A 69 -12.12 -9.93 -7.19
C ASN A 69 -12.76 -8.67 -7.78
N CYS A 70 -12.94 -8.65 -9.11
CA CYS A 70 -13.52 -7.54 -9.85
C CYS A 70 -14.84 -7.97 -10.50
N CYS A 71 -15.78 -7.04 -10.62
CA CYS A 71 -17.04 -7.29 -11.30
C CYS A 71 -16.81 -7.61 -12.78
N PRO A 72 -17.31 -8.74 -13.32
CA PRO A 72 -17.12 -9.05 -14.73
C PRO A 72 -17.88 -8.12 -15.67
N LYS A 73 -18.90 -7.40 -15.17
CA LYS A 73 -19.70 -6.45 -15.96
C LYS A 73 -19.10 -5.06 -16.03
N CYS A 74 -18.71 -4.48 -14.89
CA CYS A 74 -18.22 -3.10 -14.82
C CYS A 74 -16.74 -2.97 -14.44
N ASN A 75 -16.08 -4.09 -14.18
CA ASN A 75 -14.67 -4.18 -13.82
C ASN A 75 -14.30 -3.49 -12.49
N GLU A 76 -15.26 -3.06 -11.67
CA GLU A 76 -14.99 -2.45 -10.36
C GLU A 76 -14.61 -3.50 -9.31
N ILE A 77 -13.77 -3.11 -8.36
CA ILE A 77 -13.29 -4.01 -7.29
C ILE A 77 -14.43 -4.31 -6.32
N ALA A 78 -14.64 -5.60 -6.03
CA ALA A 78 -15.64 -6.03 -5.08
C ALA A 78 -15.23 -5.69 -3.64
N ARG A 79 -16.22 -5.57 -2.75
CA ARG A 79 -16.00 -5.21 -1.34
C ARG A 79 -15.14 -6.23 -0.59
N THR A 80 -15.22 -7.50 -1.00
CA THR A 80 -14.42 -8.60 -0.47
C THR A 80 -14.08 -9.58 -1.60
N ASP A 81 -13.05 -10.39 -1.39
CA ASP A 81 -12.65 -11.52 -2.23
C ASP A 81 -13.79 -12.51 -2.53
N LYS A 82 -14.73 -12.66 -1.60
CA LYS A 82 -15.86 -13.62 -1.69
C LYS A 82 -17.16 -13.02 -2.23
N THR A 83 -17.22 -11.69 -2.39
CA THR A 83 -18.46 -11.02 -2.81
C THR A 83 -18.78 -11.36 -4.28
N LYS A 84 -19.99 -11.84 -4.54
CA LYS A 84 -20.48 -12.14 -5.91
C LYS A 84 -21.47 -11.11 -6.47
N GLN A 85 -21.65 -9.99 -5.76
CA GLN A 85 -22.57 -8.92 -6.15
C GLN A 85 -21.84 -7.58 -6.21
N CYS A 86 -21.95 -6.89 -7.35
CA CYS A 86 -21.40 -5.55 -7.52
C CYS A 86 -22.21 -4.53 -6.71
N ILE A 87 -21.55 -3.72 -5.89
CA ILE A 87 -22.21 -2.56 -5.26
C ILE A 87 -22.33 -1.36 -6.21
N PHE A 88 -21.56 -1.33 -7.30
CA PHE A 88 -21.52 -0.21 -8.25
C PHE A 88 -22.55 -0.36 -9.38
N CYS A 89 -22.70 -1.57 -9.93
CA CYS A 89 -23.62 -1.83 -11.05
C CYS A 89 -24.70 -2.88 -10.76
N SER A 90 -24.80 -3.36 -9.51
CA SER A 90 -25.76 -4.37 -9.05
C SER A 90 -25.72 -5.72 -9.78
N HIS A 91 -24.71 -5.97 -10.61
CA HIS A 91 -24.52 -7.26 -11.28
C HIS A 91 -24.20 -8.36 -10.27
N ASN A 92 -24.91 -9.49 -10.38
CA ASN A 92 -24.69 -10.68 -9.58
C ASN A 92 -24.05 -11.75 -10.46
N TRP A 93 -22.84 -12.19 -10.13
CA TRP A 93 -22.02 -13.12 -10.94
C TRP A 93 -21.86 -14.49 -10.27
N GLN A 94 -22.98 -15.04 -9.78
CA GLN A 94 -23.09 -16.33 -9.08
C GLN A 94 -22.04 -17.39 -9.46
#